data_AF-A0A821R8E3-F1
#
_entry.id   AF-A0A821R8E3-F1
#
_cell.length_a   1.000
_cell.length_b   1.000
_cell.length_c   1.000
_cell.angle_alpha   90.00
_cell.angle_beta   90.00
_cell.angle_gamma   90.00
#
_symmetry.space_group_name_H-M   'P 1'
#
loop_
_entity.id
_entity.type
_entity.pdbx_description
1 polymer ?
#
loop_
_entity_poly.entity_id
_entity_poly.type
_entity_poly.pdbx_seq_one_letter_code
_entity_poly.pdbx_strand_id
1 'polypeptide(L)'
;DLPPAFIWRHEETETELLVMMYNKPSAVTPCSAESCFYGGDVVLPGFDQAMIYDFTLDNTGPPHDITDVIQVWSNIRNHYPNAEIIASSLETFSKSLLNLYKDELPVITDEWGTTWLYGVAADPYKQAAYRQISRLAPI
;
A
#
# COMPACT_ATOMS: atom_id res chain seq x y z
N ASP A 1 -7.63 0.35 -13.57
CA ASP A 1 -6.44 0.31 -12.71
C ASP A 1 -6.61 1.38 -11.64
N LEU A 2 -6.40 1.07 -10.35
CA LEU A 2 -6.62 2.02 -9.25
C LEU A 2 -5.48 3.06 -9.19
N PRO A 3 -5.78 4.31 -8.79
CA PRO A 3 -4.76 5.34 -8.58
C PRO A 3 -3.85 4.97 -7.38
N PRO A 4 -2.63 5.54 -7.30
CA PRO A 4 -1.68 5.24 -6.22
C PRO A 4 -2.18 5.67 -4.84
N ALA A 5 -3.05 6.67 -4.74
CA ALA A 5 -3.81 6.99 -3.54
C ALA A 5 -5.21 7.49 -3.92
N PHE A 6 -6.19 7.24 -3.04
CA PHE A 6 -7.57 7.68 -3.20
C PHE A 6 -8.32 7.65 -1.86
N ILE A 7 -9.49 8.27 -1.82
CA ILE A 7 -10.45 8.10 -0.73
C ILE A 7 -11.42 6.99 -1.13
N TRP A 8 -11.45 5.91 -0.37
CA TRP A 8 -12.55 4.96 -0.45
C TRP A 8 -13.68 5.45 0.45
N ARG A 9 -14.90 5.53 -0.06
CA ARG A 9 -16.06 5.99 0.70
C ARG A 9 -17.18 4.96 0.65
N HIS A 10 -17.63 4.53 1.83
CA HIS A 10 -18.78 3.66 1.94
C HIS A 10 -20.07 4.43 1.62
N GLU A 11 -20.90 3.90 0.71
CA GLU A 11 -22.06 4.63 0.17
C GLU A 11 -23.15 4.89 1.21
N GLU A 12 -23.41 3.94 2.11
CA GLU A 12 -24.54 4.07 3.06
C GLU A 12 -24.18 4.87 4.31
N THR A 13 -22.93 4.78 4.78
CA THR A 13 -22.49 5.40 6.04
C THR A 13 -21.64 6.65 5.83
N GLU A 14 -21.30 6.96 4.58
CA GLU A 14 -20.40 8.06 4.17
C GLU A 14 -19.03 7.99 4.83
N THR A 15 -18.65 6.83 5.39
CA THR A 15 -17.37 6.65 6.06
C THR A 15 -16.26 6.60 5.04
N GLU A 16 -15.21 7.39 5.26
CA GLU A 16 -14.08 7.54 4.36
C GLU A 16 -12.82 6.86 4.92
N LEU A 17 -12.07 6.22 4.03
CA LEU A 17 -10.75 5.67 4.28
C LEU A 17 -9.77 6.26 3.27
N LEU A 18 -8.64 6.77 3.76
CA LEU A 18 -7.51 7.03 2.88
C LEU A 18 -6.88 5.69 2.51
N VAL A 19 -6.82 5.43 1.21
CA VAL A 19 -6.12 4.28 0.64
C VAL A 19 -4.86 4.75 -0.05
N MET A 20 -3.76 4.07 0.23
CA MET A 20 -2.48 4.23 -0.46
C MET A 20 -2.03 2.85 -0.94
N MET A 21 -1.89 2.71 -2.25
CA MET A 21 -1.53 1.46 -2.91
C MET A 21 -0.01 1.29 -2.87
N TYR A 22 0.46 0.11 -2.48
CA TYR A 22 1.81 -0.34 -2.78
C TYR A 22 1.79 -1.23 -4.03
N ASN A 23 2.96 -1.56 -4.57
CA ASN A 23 3.18 -2.43 -5.73
C ASN A 23 2.74 -1.83 -7.08
N LYS A 24 2.94 -0.52 -7.26
CA LYS A 24 2.97 0.11 -8.58
C LYS A 24 4.44 0.26 -9.02
N PRO A 25 4.76 0.17 -10.33
CA PRO A 25 6.13 0.36 -10.82
C PRO A 25 6.67 1.70 -10.33
N SER A 26 7.82 1.69 -9.67
CA SER A 26 8.33 2.84 -8.93
C SER A 26 9.80 3.12 -9.23
N ALA A 27 10.25 4.23 -8.65
CA ALA A 27 11.63 4.67 -8.57
C ALA A 27 12.67 3.63 -8.14
N VAL A 28 12.29 2.77 -7.20
CA VAL A 28 13.18 1.84 -6.49
C VAL A 28 12.81 0.37 -6.70
N THR A 29 11.67 0.11 -7.35
CA THR A 29 11.19 -1.24 -7.65
C THR A 29 10.96 -1.38 -9.15
N PRO A 30 11.95 -1.82 -9.94
CA PRO A 30 11.76 -2.12 -11.35
C PRO A 30 10.90 -3.38 -11.48
N CYS A 31 9.59 -3.22 -11.70
CA CYS A 31 8.68 -4.35 -11.86
C CYS A 31 8.27 -4.51 -13.33
N SER A 32 8.52 -5.69 -13.90
CA SER A 32 7.67 -6.29 -14.92
C SER A 32 6.58 -7.11 -14.22
N ALA A 33 5.48 -7.43 -14.93
CA ALA A 33 4.28 -8.10 -14.41
C ALA A 33 4.52 -9.47 -13.73
N GLU A 34 5.75 -9.99 -13.75
CA GLU A 34 6.13 -11.33 -13.28
C GLU A 34 7.03 -11.30 -12.02
N SER A 35 7.54 -10.13 -11.60
CA SER A 35 8.50 -10.03 -10.47
C SER A 35 8.33 -8.76 -9.64
N CYS A 36 7.11 -8.53 -9.14
CA CYS A 36 6.85 -7.47 -8.19
C CYS A 36 7.50 -7.78 -6.83
N PHE A 37 8.48 -6.99 -6.41
CA PHE A 37 8.89 -6.94 -5.00
C PHE A 37 7.85 -6.16 -4.20
N TYR A 38 7.62 -6.53 -2.94
CA TYR A 38 6.83 -5.71 -2.01
C TYR A 38 7.47 -4.32 -1.88
N GLY A 39 6.67 -3.26 -2.03
CA GLY A 39 7.17 -1.89 -1.97
C GLY A 39 6.55 -1.00 -3.03
N GLY A 40 7.22 0.09 -3.39
CA GLY A 40 6.75 1.06 -4.37
C GLY A 40 6.74 2.48 -3.82
N ASP A 41 6.27 3.45 -4.60
CA ASP A 41 6.09 4.82 -4.16
C ASP A 41 4.65 5.32 -4.34
N VAL A 42 4.27 6.24 -3.46
CA VAL A 42 3.06 7.05 -3.60
C VAL A 42 3.51 8.41 -4.07
N VAL A 43 3.34 8.65 -5.37
CA VAL A 43 3.63 9.94 -6.03
C VAL A 43 2.35 10.46 -6.64
N LEU A 44 1.98 11.69 -6.30
CA LEU A 44 0.75 12.32 -6.76
C LEU A 44 1.09 13.58 -7.57
N PRO A 45 0.55 13.74 -8.79
CA PRO A 45 0.79 14.95 -9.59
C PRO A 45 0.36 16.20 -8.82
N GLY A 46 1.24 17.17 -8.64
CA GLY A 46 0.90 18.42 -7.94
C GLY A 46 1.00 18.36 -6.41
N PHE A 47 1.35 17.21 -5.83
CA PHE A 47 1.74 17.10 -4.43
C PHE A 47 3.28 17.09 -4.32
N ASP A 48 3.82 17.88 -3.41
CA ASP A 48 5.27 18.11 -3.27
C ASP A 48 6.00 17.02 -2.46
N GLN A 49 5.26 16.04 -1.96
CA GLN A 49 5.78 14.93 -1.17
C GLN A 49 5.54 13.60 -1.87
N ALA A 50 6.51 12.70 -1.72
CA ALA A 50 6.40 11.30 -2.11
C ALA A 50 6.66 10.42 -0.89
N MET A 51 5.98 9.28 -0.83
CA MET A 51 6.24 8.24 0.18
C MET A 51 6.80 7.01 -0.51
N ILE A 52 7.80 6.38 0.10
CA ILE A 52 8.42 5.17 -0.42
C ILE A 52 8.16 4.03 0.57
N TYR A 53 7.58 2.95 0.07
CA TYR A 53 7.48 1.67 0.75
C TYR A 53 8.74 0.86 0.45
N ASP A 54 9.56 0.63 1.47
CA ASP A 54 10.70 -0.28 1.41
C ASP A 54 10.43 -1.47 2.33
N PHE A 55 9.90 -2.54 1.74
CA PHE A 55 9.58 -3.76 2.45
C PHE A 55 10.55 -4.86 2.02
N THR A 56 10.92 -5.72 2.97
CA THR A 56 11.53 -6.99 2.64
C THR A 56 10.46 -8.02 2.24
N LEU A 57 10.89 -9.15 1.68
CA LEU A 57 9.95 -10.18 1.25
C LEU A 57 9.37 -10.96 2.44
N ASP A 58 8.27 -11.67 2.19
CA ASP A 58 7.63 -12.49 3.20
C ASP A 58 8.61 -13.47 3.84
N ASN A 59 8.63 -13.46 5.17
CA ASN A 59 9.48 -14.33 6.01
C ASN A 59 10.99 -14.12 5.85
N THR A 60 11.47 -13.06 5.20
CA THR A 60 12.93 -12.80 5.08
C THR A 60 13.49 -11.99 6.25
N GLY A 61 12.64 -11.35 7.06
CA GLY A 61 13.07 -10.47 8.15
C GLY A 61 13.57 -9.11 7.63
N PRO A 62 13.99 -8.20 8.53
CA PRO A 62 14.52 -6.88 8.14
C PRO A 62 15.88 -7.00 7.43
N PRO A 63 16.39 -5.90 6.83
CA PRO A 63 17.74 -5.87 6.27
C PRO A 63 18.78 -6.43 7.24
N HIS A 64 19.67 -7.29 6.74
CA HIS A 64 20.61 -8.03 7.59
C HIS A 64 21.89 -7.25 7.87
N ASP A 65 22.25 -6.30 7.00
CA ASP A 65 23.44 -5.46 7.11
C ASP A 65 23.11 -3.98 6.84
N ILE A 66 23.93 -3.08 7.39
CA ILE A 66 23.85 -1.63 7.14
C ILE A 66 24.08 -1.29 5.67
N THR A 67 24.85 -2.11 4.95
CA THR A 67 25.12 -1.93 3.53
C THR A 67 23.84 -1.97 2.68
N ASP A 68 22.89 -2.84 3.02
CA ASP A 68 21.57 -2.92 2.39
C ASP A 68 20.81 -1.59 2.55
N VAL A 69 20.79 -1.06 3.78
CA VAL A 69 20.13 0.22 4.08
C VAL A 69 20.78 1.36 3.32
N ILE A 70 22.12 1.45 3.32
CA ILE A 70 22.85 2.48 2.57
C ILE A 70 22.54 2.41 1.08
N GLN A 71 22.41 1.20 0.53
CA GLN A 71 22.09 1.00 -0.87
C GLN A 71 20.68 1.50 -1.20
N VAL A 72 19.68 1.22 -0.36
CA VAL A 72 18.31 1.75 -0.53
C VAL A 72 18.32 3.27 -0.56
N TRP A 73 18.95 3.92 0.42
CA TRP A 73 19.04 5.38 0.47
C TRP A 73 19.75 5.98 -0.75
N SER A 74 20.80 5.31 -1.24
CA SER A 74 21.52 5.73 -2.44
C SER A 74 20.64 5.62 -3.68
N ASN A 75 19.86 4.55 -3.81
CA ASN A 75 18.92 4.35 -4.91
C ASN A 75 17.83 5.43 -4.92
N ILE A 76 17.25 5.73 -3.75
CA ILE A 76 16.24 6.79 -3.59
C ILE A 76 16.83 8.14 -4.03
N ARG A 77 18.05 8.46 -3.60
CA ARG A 77 18.72 9.72 -3.96
C ARG A 77 19.01 9.84 -5.45
N ASN A 78 19.40 8.75 -6.09
CA ASN A 78 19.63 8.75 -7.53
C ASN A 78 18.33 8.96 -8.32
N HIS A 79 17.22 8.41 -7.83
CA HIS A 79 15.93 8.58 -8.50
C HIS A 79 15.29 9.95 -8.25
N TYR A 80 15.41 10.47 -7.03
CA TYR A 80 14.86 11.77 -6.62
C TYR A 80 16.00 12.75 -6.26
N PRO A 81 16.83 13.17 -7.24
CA PRO A 81 18.06 13.93 -6.97
C PRO A 81 17.81 15.32 -6.37
N ASN A 82 16.60 15.86 -6.55
CA ASN A 82 16.21 17.19 -6.06
C ASN A 82 15.33 17.12 -4.79
N ALA A 83 15.04 15.93 -4.27
CA ALA A 83 14.20 15.77 -3.08
C ALA A 83 15.04 15.76 -1.81
N GLU A 84 14.50 16.31 -0.73
CA GLU A 84 14.98 16.03 0.61
C GLU A 84 14.51 14.64 1.04
N ILE A 85 15.44 13.77 1.41
CA ILE A 85 15.14 12.40 1.82
C ILE A 85 15.15 12.35 3.34
N ILE A 86 14.03 11.95 3.92
CA ILE A 86 13.84 11.81 5.37
C ILE A 86 13.34 10.42 5.73
N ALA A 87 13.75 9.92 6.90
CA ALA A 87 13.07 8.79 7.52
C ALA A 87 11.80 9.31 8.21
N SER A 88 10.64 8.75 7.85
CA SER A 88 9.34 9.20 8.36
C SER A 88 8.42 8.02 8.67
N SER A 89 7.16 8.30 8.99
CA SER A 89 6.13 7.31 9.28
C SER A 89 4.92 7.44 8.35
N LEU A 90 4.18 6.33 8.18
CA LEU A 90 2.90 6.32 7.46
C LEU A 90 1.91 7.33 8.04
N GLU A 91 1.91 7.51 9.36
CA GLU A 91 1.06 8.47 10.04
C GLU A 91 1.40 9.92 9.65
N THR A 92 2.70 10.26 9.60
CA THR A 92 3.13 11.62 9.25
C THR A 92 2.75 11.95 7.82
N PHE A 93 3.02 11.03 6.89
CA PHE A 93 2.68 11.23 5.47
C PHE A 93 1.17 11.27 5.25
N SER A 94 0.40 10.34 5.82
CA SER A 94 -1.07 10.31 5.65
C SER A 94 -1.74 11.56 6.20
N LYS A 95 -1.27 12.09 7.34
CA LYS A 95 -1.75 13.39 7.86
C LYS A 95 -1.42 14.54 6.90
N SER A 96 -0.19 14.60 6.38
CA SER A 96 0.22 15.62 5.40
C SER A 96 -0.67 15.57 4.15
N LEU A 97 -0.83 14.37 3.58
CA LEU A 97 -1.67 14.11 2.41
C LEU A 97 -3.13 14.53 2.65
N LEU A 98 -3.73 14.14 3.78
CA LEU A 98 -5.10 14.51 4.10
C LEU A 98 -5.29 16.00 4.37
N ASN A 99 -4.30 16.66 4.97
CA ASN A 99 -4.40 18.08 5.30
C ASN A 99 -4.20 19.00 4.09
N LEU A 100 -3.37 18.57 3.13
CA LEU A 100 -2.91 19.44 2.05
C LEU A 100 -3.49 19.08 0.68
N TYR A 101 -3.95 17.84 0.48
CA TYR A 101 -4.22 17.33 -0.86
C TYR A 101 -5.45 16.40 -0.93
N LYS A 102 -6.24 16.27 0.15
CA LYS A 102 -7.42 15.39 0.19
C LYS A 102 -8.42 15.66 -0.93
N ASP A 103 -8.73 16.93 -1.19
CA ASP A 103 -9.78 17.32 -2.14
C ASP A 103 -9.41 17.01 -3.60
N GLU A 104 -8.13 16.80 -3.88
CA GLU A 104 -7.60 16.42 -5.19
C GLU A 104 -7.53 14.89 -5.36
N LEU A 105 -7.76 14.11 -4.29
CA LEU A 105 -7.78 12.66 -4.37
C LEU A 105 -9.07 12.17 -5.03
N PRO A 106 -8.98 11.18 -5.95
CA PRO A 106 -10.16 10.50 -6.46
C PRO A 106 -10.97 9.89 -5.32
N VAL A 107 -12.30 9.92 -5.44
CA VAL A 107 -13.19 9.19 -4.52
C VAL A 107 -13.75 7.97 -5.22
N ILE A 108 -13.60 6.81 -4.59
CA ILE A 108 -14.07 5.53 -5.09
C ILE A 108 -15.08 4.97 -4.09
N THR A 109 -16.25 4.56 -4.57
CA THR A 109 -17.30 3.96 -3.74
C THR A 109 -17.48 2.47 -4.01
N ASP A 110 -17.05 2.00 -5.18
CA ASP A 110 -17.14 0.61 -5.58
C ASP A 110 -16.38 -0.34 -4.64
N GLU A 111 -16.87 -1.58 -4.57
CA GLU A 111 -16.11 -2.70 -4.02
C GLU A 111 -14.92 -3.04 -4.93
N TRP A 112 -13.83 -3.48 -4.32
CA TRP A 112 -12.55 -3.67 -4.96
C TRP A 112 -12.00 -5.05 -4.57
N GLY A 113 -12.52 -6.06 -5.28
CA GLY A 113 -12.11 -7.45 -5.12
C GLY A 113 -10.71 -7.74 -5.70
N THR A 114 -10.07 -8.79 -5.20
CA THR A 114 -8.83 -9.33 -5.77
C THR A 114 -9.13 -10.59 -6.59
N THR A 115 -8.61 -10.65 -7.82
CA THR A 115 -8.74 -11.83 -8.68
C THR A 115 -7.56 -12.80 -8.53
N TRP A 116 -6.63 -12.53 -7.61
CA TRP A 116 -5.34 -13.23 -7.56
C TRP A 116 -5.29 -14.33 -6.49
N LEU A 117 -5.96 -14.16 -5.35
CA LEU A 117 -5.90 -15.08 -4.21
C LEU A 117 -7.30 -15.50 -3.76
N TYR A 118 -7.94 -16.40 -4.52
CA TYR A 118 -9.24 -16.95 -4.16
C TYR A 118 -9.17 -17.90 -2.94
N GLY A 119 -8.07 -18.66 -2.82
CA GLY A 119 -7.66 -19.42 -1.63
C GLY A 119 -8.80 -20.09 -0.85
N VAL A 120 -8.80 -19.89 0.48
CA VAL A 120 -9.85 -20.41 1.38
C VAL A 120 -11.18 -19.68 1.19
N ALA A 121 -11.18 -18.42 0.73
CA ALA A 121 -12.40 -17.64 0.50
C ALA A 121 -13.30 -18.27 -0.56
N ALA A 122 -12.73 -18.92 -1.58
CA ALA A 122 -13.45 -19.61 -2.63
C ALA A 122 -13.73 -21.10 -2.37
N ASP A 123 -13.27 -21.66 -1.24
CA ASP A 123 -13.54 -23.05 -0.88
C ASP A 123 -14.85 -23.14 -0.07
N PRO A 124 -15.96 -23.61 -0.69
CA PRO A 124 -17.28 -23.55 -0.04
C PRO A 124 -17.36 -24.43 1.20
N TYR A 125 -16.61 -25.55 1.25
CA TYR A 125 -16.60 -26.44 2.41
C TYR A 125 -15.89 -25.78 3.59
N LYS A 126 -14.70 -25.21 3.37
CA LYS A 126 -13.96 -24.51 4.43
C LYS A 126 -14.74 -23.30 4.95
N GLN A 127 -15.36 -22.54 4.06
CA GLN A 127 -16.22 -21.42 4.45
C GLN A 127 -17.46 -21.86 5.23
N ALA A 128 -18.10 -22.96 4.83
CA ALA A 128 -19.24 -23.51 5.58
C ALA A 128 -18.82 -23.99 6.98
N ALA A 129 -17.72 -24.73 7.08
CA ALA A 129 -17.19 -25.21 8.35
C ALA A 129 -16.81 -24.04 9.28
N TYR A 130 -16.09 -23.04 8.77
CA TYR A 130 -15.74 -21.83 9.53
C TYR A 130 -16.98 -21.14 10.08
N ARG A 131 -18.01 -20.88 9.25
CA ARG A 131 -19.25 -20.25 9.70
C ARG A 131 -20.01 -21.05 10.76
N GLN A 132 -19.96 -22.38 10.73
CA GLN A 132 -20.58 -23.19 11.78
C GLN A 132 -19.85 -22.99 13.11
N ILE A 133 -18.52 -23.03 13.09
CA ILE A 133 -17.69 -22.83 14.29
C ILE A 133 -17.87 -21.42 14.86
N SER A 134 -17.83 -20.38 14.01
CA SER A 134 -17.97 -18.98 14.45
C SER A 134 -19.30 -18.70 15.16
N ARG A 135 -20.38 -19.44 14.85
CA ARG A 135 -21.68 -19.30 15.54
C ARG A 135 -21.71 -19.96 16.92
N LEU A 136 -20.84 -20.94 17.16
CA LEU A 136 -20.74 -21.64 18.45
C LEU A 136 -19.80 -20.94 19.43
N ALA A 137 -18.92 -20.07 18.92
CA ALA A 137 -18.06 -19.25 19.77
C ALA A 137 -18.92 -18.21 20.51
N PRO A 138 -18.89 -18.17 21.85
CA PRO A 138 -19.45 -17.05 22.59
C PRO A 138 -18.53 -15.85 22.37
N ILE A 139 -18.98 -14.91 21.54
CA ILE A 139 -18.39 -13.56 21.45
C ILE A 139 -19.14 -12.68 22.45
#